data_AF-A0A2S9YBC2-F1
#
_entry.id   AF-A0A2S9YBC2-F1
#
_cell.length_a   1.000
_cell.length_b   1.000
_cell.length_c   1.000
_cell.angle_alpha   90.00
_cell.angle_beta   90.00
_cell.angle_gamma   90.00
#
_symmetry.space_group_name_H-M   'P 1'
#
loop_
_entity.id
_entity.type
_entity.pdbx_description
1 polymer ?
#
loop_
_entity_poly.entity_id
_entity_poly.type
_entity_poly.pdbx_seq_one_letter_code
_entity_poly.pdbx_strand_id
1 'polypeptide(L)'
;MGLLAALTAGVAGVSCVEWIPNDQYCWNAQGDKTCAQQFPDGSLPYCIDASCGDPGAASPYGCVAMLPEEQACYSPCGDGASILEDACDAGASEDEDEDEDEDEDEDEDEDEDEDEGESGDGDVAVDEEMPCDPPCEDGFFYLGHSGGCVELADTLYVSDVQLEPPYYTTIEDAVSAVPEDEVNPTLIVMASSSIEGSVTVGSGKKTIIAGGDLNARAELSSANVDATLRVRDGAEVYLVRMTVTNSSVEVAGDAVNVKDDGSRLYVYRSLLRSRKNGYGIEVHDASEVKVSSSFLWGTKGGVKTSEYAMVETRYTTVGGGWQGVAWSCGSWSSEIDLIRSIAYSTTPSTEWGWCQPQLSPGVWVTEGLDMGFPEWFANYGMQDLHAVGAPPPEDHLVNRADGDPLCDIDGDPIPEFGGYPGADQVP
;
A
#
# COMPACT_ATOMS: atom_id res chain seq x y z
N MET A 1 -48.39 -39.69 -12.97
CA MET A 1 -47.93 -38.37 -12.47
C MET A 1 -46.42 -38.44 -12.43
N GLY A 2 -45.77 -37.95 -13.50
CA GLY A 2 -44.32 -38.03 -13.69
C GLY A 2 -43.65 -36.78 -13.13
N LEU A 3 -42.63 -36.97 -12.30
CA LEU A 3 -41.81 -35.93 -11.69
C LEU A 3 -40.67 -35.60 -12.67
N LEU A 4 -40.66 -34.39 -13.21
CA LEU A 4 -39.57 -33.86 -14.05
C LEU A 4 -38.51 -33.29 -13.11
N ALA A 5 -37.31 -33.90 -13.09
CA ALA A 5 -36.13 -33.34 -12.43
C ALA A 5 -35.35 -32.51 -13.46
N ALA A 6 -35.32 -31.18 -13.27
CA ALA A 6 -34.48 -30.28 -14.05
C ALA A 6 -33.10 -30.19 -13.39
N LEU A 7 -32.11 -30.80 -14.01
CA LEU A 7 -30.70 -30.72 -13.64
C LEU A 7 -30.10 -29.51 -14.39
N THR A 8 -29.98 -28.36 -13.72
CA THR A 8 -29.24 -27.21 -14.25
C THR A 8 -27.77 -27.36 -13.89
N ALA A 9 -26.95 -27.72 -14.88
CA ALA A 9 -25.50 -27.64 -14.79
C ALA A 9 -25.08 -26.16 -14.87
N GLY A 10 -24.66 -25.61 -13.72
CA GLY A 10 -23.98 -24.32 -13.67
C GLY A 10 -22.54 -24.51 -14.13
N VAL A 11 -22.21 -23.96 -15.30
CA VAL A 11 -20.82 -23.82 -15.76
C VAL A 11 -20.19 -22.73 -14.89
N ALA A 12 -19.32 -23.12 -13.96
CA ALA A 12 -18.42 -22.19 -13.30
C ALA A 12 -17.44 -21.67 -14.36
N GLY A 13 -17.70 -20.47 -14.88
CA GLY A 13 -16.73 -19.73 -15.66
C GLY A 13 -15.60 -19.32 -14.72
N VAL A 14 -14.46 -20.00 -14.82
CA VAL A 14 -13.20 -19.52 -14.28
C VAL A 14 -12.85 -18.32 -15.14
N SER A 15 -13.10 -17.10 -14.65
CA SER A 15 -12.57 -15.90 -15.27
C SER A 15 -11.06 -15.94 -15.08
N CYS A 16 -10.34 -16.47 -16.07
CA CYS A 16 -8.91 -16.21 -16.17
C CYS A 16 -8.78 -14.71 -16.29
N VAL A 17 -8.25 -14.05 -15.25
CA VAL A 17 -7.77 -12.67 -15.37
C VAL A 17 -6.65 -12.76 -16.39
N GLU A 18 -6.93 -12.26 -17.60
CA GLU A 18 -5.93 -12.13 -18.63
C GLU A 18 -4.88 -11.18 -18.07
N TRP A 19 -3.67 -11.70 -17.82
CA TRP A 19 -2.56 -10.89 -17.38
C TRP A 19 -2.24 -9.93 -18.52
N ILE A 20 -2.63 -8.66 -18.37
CA ILE A 20 -2.27 -7.60 -19.31
C ILE A 20 -0.81 -7.27 -19.03
N PRO A 21 0.12 -7.53 -19.96
CA PRO A 21 1.51 -7.17 -19.76
C PRO A 21 1.63 -5.67 -19.53
N ASN A 22 2.36 -5.25 -18.50
CA ASN A 22 2.72 -3.85 -18.31
C ASN A 22 3.65 -3.44 -19.46
N ASP A 23 3.19 -2.51 -20.31
CA ASP A 23 3.93 -2.00 -21.48
C ASP A 23 5.09 -1.08 -21.08
N GLN A 24 5.10 -0.59 -19.84
CA GLN A 24 6.23 0.16 -19.27
C GLN A 24 7.28 -0.74 -18.61
N TYR A 25 7.00 -2.03 -18.42
CA TYR A 25 8.00 -2.97 -17.91
C TYR A 25 9.10 -3.14 -18.96
N CYS A 26 10.37 -2.99 -18.56
CA CYS A 26 11.52 -2.91 -19.47
C CYS A 26 11.57 -4.09 -20.45
N TRP A 27 11.15 -5.28 -20.01
CA TRP A 27 11.09 -6.50 -20.82
C TRP A 27 10.12 -6.37 -21.99
N ASN A 28 9.00 -5.67 -21.82
CA ASN A 28 8.02 -5.42 -22.87
C ASN A 28 8.25 -4.09 -23.60
N ALA A 29 9.22 -3.29 -23.15
CA ALA A 29 9.55 -1.96 -23.66
C ALA A 29 10.89 -2.00 -24.43
N GLN A 30 11.81 -1.05 -24.17
CA GLN A 30 13.10 -0.91 -24.86
C GLN A 30 14.28 -1.46 -24.04
N GLY A 31 14.03 -2.45 -23.17
CA GLY A 31 15.06 -3.12 -22.38
C GLY A 31 15.85 -2.15 -21.50
N ASP A 32 17.17 -2.21 -21.58
CA ASP A 32 18.09 -1.36 -20.80
C ASP A 32 17.89 0.13 -21.08
N LYS A 33 17.40 0.51 -22.27
CA LYS A 33 17.11 1.91 -22.59
C LYS A 33 15.94 2.45 -21.77
N THR A 34 14.92 1.63 -21.52
CA THR A 34 13.83 1.97 -20.60
C THR A 34 14.37 2.17 -19.20
N CYS A 35 15.26 1.28 -18.75
CA CYS A 35 15.89 1.40 -17.43
C CYS A 35 16.76 2.66 -17.30
N ALA A 36 17.55 3.02 -18.32
CA ALA A 36 18.34 4.24 -18.32
C ALA A 36 17.48 5.53 -18.33
N GLN A 37 16.27 5.48 -18.90
CA GLN A 37 15.34 6.60 -18.89
C GLN A 37 14.65 6.76 -17.54
N GLN A 38 14.25 5.65 -16.90
CA GLN A 38 13.60 5.67 -15.58
C GLN A 38 14.59 5.94 -14.45
N PHE A 39 15.84 5.47 -14.58
CA PHE A 39 16.89 5.58 -13.58
C PHE A 39 18.14 6.28 -14.17
N PRO A 40 18.06 7.60 -14.43
CA PRO A 40 19.12 8.37 -15.11
C PRO A 40 20.42 8.48 -14.30
N ASP A 41 20.37 8.19 -12.99
CA ASP A 41 21.53 8.10 -12.10
C ASP A 41 22.36 6.82 -12.31
N GLY A 42 21.84 5.87 -13.11
CA GLY A 42 22.48 4.59 -13.40
C GLY A 42 22.37 3.58 -12.25
N SER A 43 21.48 3.81 -11.28
CA SER A 43 21.29 2.91 -10.13
C SER A 43 20.77 1.52 -10.54
N LEU A 44 19.92 1.45 -11.57
CA LEU A 44 19.28 0.22 -12.05
C LEU A 44 19.39 0.10 -13.58
N PRO A 45 20.57 -0.17 -14.16
CA PRO A 45 20.79 -0.03 -15.59
C PRO A 45 20.42 -1.27 -16.42
N TYR A 46 20.04 -2.39 -15.80
CA TYR A 46 19.81 -3.67 -16.50
C TYR A 46 18.36 -4.12 -16.42
N CYS A 47 17.82 -4.61 -17.53
CA CYS A 47 16.47 -5.14 -17.61
C CYS A 47 16.41 -6.66 -17.38
N ILE A 48 15.53 -7.12 -16.48
CA ILE A 48 15.33 -8.54 -16.16
C ILE A 48 13.90 -9.02 -16.49
N ASP A 49 13.74 -10.31 -16.81
CA ASP A 49 12.45 -10.99 -16.87
C ASP A 49 11.82 -11.05 -15.46
N ALA A 50 10.53 -10.74 -15.34
CA ALA A 50 9.77 -10.82 -14.10
C ALA A 50 9.78 -12.22 -13.46
N SER A 51 9.98 -13.27 -14.26
CA SER A 51 10.07 -14.66 -13.80
C SER A 51 11.44 -15.08 -13.27
N CYS A 52 12.46 -14.23 -13.45
CA CYS A 52 13.85 -14.54 -13.19
C CYS A 52 14.47 -13.80 -11.99
N GLY A 53 13.77 -12.83 -11.40
CA GLY A 53 14.25 -12.06 -10.26
C GLY A 53 13.84 -12.66 -8.91
N ASP A 54 14.62 -12.35 -7.87
CA ASP A 54 14.05 -12.31 -6.52
C ASP A 54 12.90 -11.29 -6.53
N PRO A 55 11.69 -11.62 -6.04
CA PRO A 55 10.50 -10.75 -6.15
C PRO A 55 10.65 -9.32 -5.60
N GLY A 56 11.71 -9.04 -4.83
CA GLY A 56 12.02 -7.72 -4.28
C GLY A 56 13.31 -7.07 -4.81
N ALA A 57 14.01 -7.68 -5.78
CA ALA A 57 15.28 -7.13 -6.30
C ALA A 57 15.10 -6.26 -7.55
N ALA A 58 14.00 -6.42 -8.28
CA ALA A 58 13.67 -5.64 -9.47
C ALA A 58 12.73 -4.49 -9.10
N SER A 59 12.95 -3.31 -9.68
CA SER A 59 11.99 -2.21 -9.59
C SER A 59 10.65 -2.58 -10.25
N PRO A 60 9.56 -1.79 -10.05
CA PRO A 60 8.29 -2.01 -10.75
C PRO A 60 8.40 -2.06 -12.28
N TYR A 61 9.48 -1.49 -12.84
CA TYR A 61 9.81 -1.49 -14.27
C TYR A 61 10.69 -2.67 -14.72
N GLY A 62 11.06 -3.59 -13.82
CA GLY A 62 11.94 -4.72 -14.16
C GLY A 62 13.42 -4.38 -14.23
N CYS A 63 13.85 -3.25 -13.66
CA CYS A 63 15.24 -2.81 -13.70
C CYS A 63 16.00 -3.26 -12.44
N VAL A 64 17.23 -3.73 -12.61
CA VAL A 64 18.10 -4.24 -11.54
C VAL A 64 19.49 -3.59 -11.60
N ALA A 65 20.13 -3.46 -10.42
CA ALA A 65 21.45 -2.82 -10.29
C ALA A 65 22.61 -3.65 -10.87
N MET A 66 22.48 -4.98 -10.85
CA MET A 66 23.52 -5.91 -11.29
C MET A 66 23.04 -6.71 -12.48
N LEU A 67 23.93 -6.89 -13.46
CA LEU A 67 23.66 -7.72 -14.64
C LEU A 67 23.29 -9.15 -14.17
N PRO A 68 22.11 -9.69 -14.58
CA PRO A 68 21.72 -11.04 -14.20
C PRO A 68 22.76 -12.08 -14.63
N GLU A 69 23.09 -13.02 -13.74
CA GLU A 69 24.03 -14.11 -14.07
C GLU A 69 23.46 -15.04 -15.16
N GLU A 70 22.14 -15.21 -15.17
CA GLU A 70 21.43 -16.02 -16.15
C GLU A 70 21.07 -15.19 -17.38
N GLN A 71 21.73 -15.45 -18.51
CA GLN A 71 21.48 -14.71 -19.76
C GLN A 71 20.05 -14.85 -20.27
N ALA A 72 19.37 -15.97 -19.98
CA ALA A 72 17.95 -16.15 -20.34
C ALA A 72 17.03 -15.12 -19.68
N CYS A 73 17.50 -14.48 -18.61
CA CYS A 73 16.76 -13.53 -17.81
C CYS A 73 17.07 -12.08 -18.14
N TYR A 74 18.05 -11.81 -19.01
CA TYR A 74 18.50 -10.47 -19.35
C TYR A 74 17.95 -10.07 -20.72
N SER A 75 17.25 -8.92 -20.80
CA SER A 75 16.72 -8.38 -22.05
C SER A 75 17.25 -6.96 -22.31
N PRO A 76 18.42 -6.83 -22.94
CA PRO A 76 18.99 -5.51 -23.25
C PRO A 76 18.10 -4.67 -24.19
N CYS A 77 17.29 -5.31 -25.03
CA CYS A 77 16.46 -4.64 -26.03
C CYS A 77 14.96 -4.62 -25.74
N GLY A 78 14.47 -5.41 -24.78
CA GLY A 78 13.04 -5.54 -24.50
C GLY A 78 12.30 -6.42 -25.50
N ASP A 79 11.09 -5.99 -25.88
CA ASP A 79 10.16 -6.66 -26.82
C ASP A 79 9.82 -8.15 -26.50
N GLY A 80 9.82 -8.51 -25.22
CA GLY A 80 9.46 -9.84 -24.78
C GLY A 80 10.55 -10.89 -24.98
N ALA A 81 11.76 -10.51 -25.42
CA ALA A 81 12.82 -11.43 -25.80
C ALA A 81 14.05 -11.29 -24.91
N SER A 82 14.65 -12.43 -24.54
CA SER A 82 15.96 -12.46 -23.87
C SER A 82 17.10 -12.18 -24.85
N ILE A 83 18.29 -11.85 -24.33
CA ILE A 83 19.53 -11.70 -25.13
C ILE A 83 19.89 -12.98 -25.92
N LEU A 84 19.36 -14.13 -25.53
CA LEU A 84 19.57 -15.40 -26.21
C LEU A 84 18.62 -15.59 -27.41
N GLU A 85 17.46 -14.93 -27.38
CA GLU A 85 16.42 -15.02 -28.40
C GLU A 85 16.57 -13.93 -29.45
N ASP A 86 16.95 -12.73 -29.01
CA ASP A 86 17.20 -11.60 -29.89
C ASP A 86 18.45 -10.86 -29.42
N ALA A 87 19.58 -11.15 -30.08
CA ALA A 87 20.85 -10.51 -29.79
C ALA A 87 20.89 -9.10 -30.41
N CYS A 88 19.93 -8.24 -30.04
CA CYS A 88 19.86 -6.82 -30.38
C CYS A 88 20.47 -6.51 -31.74
N ASP A 89 19.77 -6.90 -32.81
CA ASP A 89 20.28 -7.01 -34.18
C ASP A 89 21.21 -5.84 -34.57
N ALA A 90 22.50 -6.02 -34.28
CA ALA A 90 23.54 -5.05 -34.53
C ALA A 90 24.02 -5.24 -35.97
N GLY A 91 23.12 -4.99 -36.94
CA GLY A 91 23.52 -5.00 -38.34
C GLY A 91 22.39 -4.96 -39.38
N ALA A 92 21.87 -3.76 -39.68
CA ALA A 92 21.67 -3.31 -41.06
C ALA A 92 21.32 -1.82 -41.11
N SER A 93 22.34 -1.00 -41.33
CA SER A 93 22.21 0.25 -42.09
C SER A 93 21.68 -0.10 -43.49
N GLU A 94 20.46 0.31 -43.82
CA GLU A 94 20.07 0.53 -45.21
C GLU A 94 19.76 2.02 -45.37
N ASP A 95 20.75 2.71 -45.94
CA ASP A 95 20.63 4.00 -46.58
C ASP A 95 19.53 3.93 -47.65
N GLU A 96 18.48 4.75 -47.54
CA GLU A 96 17.78 5.27 -48.71
C GLU A 96 17.51 6.76 -48.48
N ASP A 97 18.33 7.56 -49.17
CA ASP A 97 18.08 8.94 -49.54
C ASP A 97 16.70 9.05 -50.22
N GLU A 98 15.92 10.07 -49.87
CA GLU A 98 15.21 10.87 -50.87
C GLU A 98 14.78 12.22 -50.28
N ASP A 99 15.27 13.27 -50.95
CA ASP A 99 15.04 14.69 -50.74
C ASP A 99 13.55 15.05 -50.78
N GLU A 100 13.13 16.07 -50.01
CA GLU A 100 12.29 17.15 -50.55
C GLU A 100 12.31 18.37 -49.62
N ASP A 101 12.75 19.48 -50.21
CA ASP A 101 12.80 20.84 -49.69
C ASP A 101 11.43 21.33 -49.22
N GLU A 102 11.38 22.24 -48.24
CA GLU A 102 10.64 23.50 -48.37
C GLU A 102 10.95 24.45 -47.20
N ASP A 103 11.08 25.71 -47.60
CA ASP A 103 11.69 26.86 -46.95
C ASP A 103 10.82 27.51 -45.84
N GLU A 104 11.38 28.62 -45.33
CA GLU A 104 10.75 29.78 -44.66
C GLU A 104 10.71 29.70 -43.12
N ASP A 105 11.12 30.69 -42.33
CA ASP A 105 11.85 31.97 -42.46
C ASP A 105 11.85 32.54 -41.01
N GLU A 106 12.87 33.33 -40.65
CA GLU A 106 12.77 34.57 -39.82
C GLU A 106 12.33 34.40 -38.32
N ASP A 107 12.94 34.95 -37.26
CA ASP A 107 13.89 36.03 -36.97
C ASP A 107 14.49 35.73 -35.56
N GLU A 108 15.79 35.89 -35.30
CA GLU A 108 16.49 37.11 -34.85
C GLU A 108 15.95 37.78 -33.56
N ASP A 109 16.91 38.11 -32.68
CA ASP A 109 16.93 38.99 -31.49
C ASP A 109 17.33 38.21 -30.22
N GLU A 110 18.62 38.06 -29.91
CA GLU A 110 19.50 39.09 -29.31
C GLU A 110 18.78 39.90 -28.22
N ASP A 111 19.10 39.62 -26.95
CA ASP A 111 19.51 40.67 -26.01
C ASP A 111 20.27 40.06 -24.83
N GLU A 112 21.51 40.51 -24.76
CA GLU A 112 22.43 40.43 -23.63
C GLU A 112 21.87 41.27 -22.48
N ASP A 113 21.84 40.72 -21.27
CA ASP A 113 21.94 41.56 -20.07
C ASP A 113 22.74 40.83 -19.01
N GLU A 114 23.96 41.36 -18.83
CA GLU A 114 24.86 41.16 -17.72
C GLU A 114 24.22 41.75 -16.46
N ASP A 115 24.01 40.93 -15.42
CA ASP A 115 23.90 41.46 -14.07
C ASP A 115 24.73 40.61 -13.11
N GLU A 116 25.92 41.14 -12.81
CA GLU A 116 26.77 40.75 -11.70
C GLU A 116 26.05 41.05 -10.39
N GLY A 117 25.64 39.99 -9.68
CA GLY A 117 24.92 40.12 -8.43
C GLY A 117 25.24 39.02 -7.43
N GLU A 118 26.32 39.23 -6.69
CA GLU A 118 26.44 38.82 -5.28
C GLU A 118 26.54 37.31 -5.00
N SER A 119 27.79 36.84 -4.98
CA SER A 119 28.24 35.61 -4.31
C SER A 119 27.96 35.70 -2.81
N GLY A 120 26.71 35.43 -2.43
CA GLY A 120 26.37 35.02 -1.08
C GLY A 120 26.68 33.53 -0.97
N ASP A 121 27.79 33.20 -0.30
CA ASP A 121 28.13 31.85 0.16
C ASP A 121 27.16 31.42 1.29
N GLY A 122 25.86 31.62 1.08
CA GLY A 122 24.84 30.96 1.85
C GLY A 122 24.95 29.51 1.45
N ASP A 123 25.65 28.74 2.31
CA ASP A 123 25.48 27.30 2.38
C ASP A 123 23.97 27.06 2.42
N VAL A 124 23.39 26.86 1.23
CA VAL A 124 22.04 26.35 1.08
C VAL A 124 22.17 25.02 1.76
N ALA A 125 21.66 24.95 3.00
CA ALA A 125 21.42 23.69 3.64
C ALA A 125 20.62 22.93 2.59
N VAL A 126 21.30 21.98 1.93
CA VAL A 126 20.65 20.97 1.13
C VAL A 126 19.59 20.48 2.08
N ASP A 127 18.31 20.72 1.76
CA ASP A 127 17.20 20.25 2.56
C ASP A 127 17.44 18.76 2.70
N GLU A 128 18.04 18.35 3.83
CA GLU A 128 18.32 16.96 4.11
C GLU A 128 16.94 16.35 4.22
N GLU A 129 16.53 15.67 3.16
CA GLU A 129 15.23 15.01 3.09
C GLU A 129 15.06 14.21 4.38
N MET A 130 14.10 14.65 5.19
CA MET A 130 13.89 14.04 6.49
C MET A 130 13.44 12.60 6.24
N PRO A 131 14.21 11.60 6.70
CA PRO A 131 13.87 10.21 6.43
C PRO A 131 12.50 9.89 7.01
N CYS A 132 11.68 9.20 6.23
CA CYS A 132 10.33 8.75 6.57
C CYS A 132 10.23 8.10 7.95
N ASP A 133 11.19 7.21 8.18
CA ASP A 133 11.36 6.45 9.40
C ASP A 133 12.70 6.92 10.01
N PRO A 134 12.70 7.94 10.89
CA PRO A 134 13.90 8.33 11.58
C PRO A 134 14.47 7.12 12.34
N PRO A 135 15.79 6.90 12.31
CA PRO A 135 16.38 5.77 12.99
C PRO A 135 16.12 5.88 14.49
N CYS A 136 15.64 4.80 15.09
CA CYS A 136 15.52 4.69 16.54
C CYS A 136 16.81 4.14 17.16
N GLU A 137 17.03 4.46 18.43
CA GLU A 137 18.09 3.84 19.21
C GLU A 137 17.83 2.34 19.39
N ASP A 138 18.88 1.55 19.66
CA ASP A 138 18.75 0.12 19.93
C ASP A 138 17.75 -0.13 21.07
N GLY A 139 16.82 -1.07 20.86
CA GLY A 139 15.75 -1.35 21.82
C GLY A 139 14.51 -0.45 21.67
N PHE A 140 14.50 0.45 20.69
CA PHE A 140 13.34 1.24 20.33
C PHE A 140 12.81 0.88 18.94
N PHE A 141 11.52 1.12 18.69
CA PHE A 141 10.87 0.90 17.41
C PHE A 141 10.05 2.11 16.97
N TYR A 142 10.14 2.48 15.69
CA TYR A 142 9.40 3.62 15.14
C TYR A 142 7.98 3.22 14.76
N LEU A 143 6.99 3.89 15.34
CA LEU A 143 5.56 3.61 15.12
C LEU A 143 4.89 4.55 14.12
N GLY A 144 5.67 5.27 13.31
CA GLY A 144 5.17 6.36 12.49
C GLY A 144 5.07 7.68 13.27
N HIS A 145 4.64 8.73 12.56
CA HIS A 145 4.73 10.11 13.02
C HIS A 145 4.02 10.38 14.36
N SER A 146 2.87 9.77 14.61
CA SER A 146 2.11 10.00 15.87
C SER A 146 2.66 9.25 17.08
N GLY A 147 3.45 8.19 16.87
CA GLY A 147 4.00 7.36 17.94
C GLY A 147 5.48 7.61 18.23
N GLY A 148 6.26 8.01 17.22
CA GLY A 148 7.70 8.16 17.33
C GLY A 148 8.41 6.84 17.67
N CYS A 149 9.61 6.94 18.22
CA CYS A 149 10.35 5.80 18.75
C CYS A 149 9.82 5.40 20.13
N VAL A 150 9.42 4.14 20.29
CA VAL A 150 8.97 3.58 21.58
C VAL A 150 9.92 2.51 22.08
N GLU A 151 10.16 2.49 23.39
CA GLU A 151 10.98 1.47 24.04
C GLU A 151 10.26 0.12 24.00
N LEU A 152 10.99 -0.94 23.67
CA LEU A 152 10.46 -2.31 23.59
C LEU A 152 10.66 -3.07 24.90
N ALA A 153 9.67 -3.88 25.28
CA ALA A 153 9.82 -4.85 26.37
C ALA A 153 10.61 -6.09 25.91
N ASP A 154 10.31 -6.58 24.72
CA ASP A 154 10.94 -7.76 24.11
C ASP A 154 10.74 -7.75 22.58
N THR A 155 11.45 -8.62 21.87
CA THR A 155 11.29 -8.87 20.43
C THR A 155 11.13 -10.37 20.15
N LEU A 156 10.03 -10.73 19.49
CA LEU A 156 9.70 -12.08 19.07
C LEU A 156 9.71 -12.14 17.53
N TYR A 157 10.08 -13.30 16.98
CA TYR A 157 10.12 -13.51 15.53
C TYR A 157 9.10 -14.58 15.13
N VAL A 158 8.34 -14.32 14.06
CA VAL A 158 7.43 -15.29 13.45
C VAL A 158 7.95 -15.63 12.06
N SER A 159 8.16 -16.92 11.80
CA SER A 159 8.56 -17.41 10.49
C SER A 159 8.02 -18.82 10.24
N ASP A 160 7.63 -19.08 8.99
CA ASP A 160 7.32 -20.42 8.47
C ASP A 160 8.59 -21.27 8.24
N VAL A 161 9.77 -20.64 8.24
CA VAL A 161 11.07 -21.30 8.15
C VAL A 161 11.72 -21.38 9.53
N GLN A 162 12.46 -22.46 9.78
CA GLN A 162 13.17 -22.66 11.03
C GLN A 162 14.31 -21.64 11.20
N LEU A 163 14.16 -20.69 12.12
CA LEU A 163 15.22 -19.77 12.53
C LEU A 163 15.94 -20.28 13.79
N GLU A 164 17.03 -19.63 14.21
CA GLU A 164 17.60 -19.90 15.53
C GLU A 164 16.63 -19.38 16.62
N PRO A 165 16.35 -20.15 17.69
CA PRO A 165 15.44 -19.73 18.75
C PRO A 165 15.86 -18.42 19.46
N PRO A 166 14.91 -17.63 19.97
CA PRO A 166 13.46 -17.88 20.00
C PRO A 166 12.74 -17.39 18.73
N TYR A 167 12.07 -18.30 18.03
CA TYR A 167 11.12 -17.97 16.95
C TYR A 167 9.85 -18.80 17.11
N TYR A 168 8.77 -18.33 16.52
CA TYR A 168 7.46 -18.94 16.51
C TYR A 168 7.06 -19.27 15.07
N THR A 169 6.36 -20.38 14.88
CA THR A 169 5.84 -20.77 13.55
C THR A 169 4.48 -20.16 13.27
N THR A 170 3.81 -19.60 14.27
CA THR A 170 2.50 -18.96 14.14
C THR A 170 2.48 -17.65 14.89
N ILE A 171 1.68 -16.71 14.40
CA ILE A 171 1.44 -15.43 15.09
C ILE A 171 0.66 -15.64 16.40
N GLU A 172 -0.18 -16.67 16.48
CA GLU A 172 -0.96 -16.98 17.69
C GLU A 172 -0.07 -17.40 18.86
N ASP A 173 0.94 -18.23 18.60
CA ASP A 173 1.91 -18.65 19.63
C ASP A 173 2.78 -17.47 20.09
N ALA A 174 3.20 -16.60 19.17
CA ALA A 174 3.96 -15.39 19.51
C ALA A 174 3.14 -14.43 20.38
N VAL A 175 1.89 -14.13 20.00
CA VAL A 175 0.98 -13.30 20.80
C VAL A 175 0.68 -13.93 22.16
N SER A 176 0.59 -15.25 22.24
CA SER A 176 0.38 -15.97 23.49
C SER A 176 1.56 -15.81 24.45
N ALA A 177 2.78 -15.67 23.93
CA ALA A 177 3.98 -15.44 24.72
C ALA A 177 4.16 -13.99 25.21
N VAL A 178 3.43 -13.04 24.62
CA VAL A 178 3.45 -11.64 25.08
C VAL A 178 2.88 -11.56 26.50
N PRO A 179 3.62 -10.99 27.47
CA PRO A 179 3.15 -10.79 28.84
C PRO A 179 1.96 -9.82 28.91
N GLU A 180 1.07 -10.09 29.87
CA GLU A 180 -0.03 -9.19 30.22
C GLU A 180 0.49 -8.03 31.10
N ASP A 181 -0.18 -6.88 31.08
CA ASP A 181 0.09 -5.71 31.93
C ASP A 181 1.50 -5.07 31.81
N GLU A 182 2.24 -5.34 30.72
CA GLU A 182 3.51 -4.65 30.47
C GLU A 182 3.32 -3.16 30.17
N VAL A 183 4.28 -2.36 30.63
CA VAL A 183 4.28 -0.92 30.35
C VAL A 183 4.63 -0.67 28.88
N ASN A 184 5.67 -1.37 28.40
CA ASN A 184 6.23 -1.26 27.06
C ASN A 184 5.70 -2.38 26.16
N PRO A 185 5.50 -2.13 24.85
CA PRO A 185 5.03 -3.15 23.94
C PRO A 185 6.10 -4.22 23.64
N THR A 186 5.66 -5.44 23.37
CA THR A 186 6.50 -6.47 22.74
C THR A 186 6.40 -6.35 21.22
N LEU A 187 7.55 -6.30 20.55
CA LEU A 187 7.63 -6.34 19.09
C LEU A 187 7.53 -7.77 18.59
N ILE A 188 6.65 -8.03 17.64
CA ILE A 188 6.55 -9.27 16.89
C ILE A 188 6.92 -8.98 15.43
N VAL A 189 8.08 -9.46 15.02
CA VAL A 189 8.58 -9.32 13.66
C VAL A 189 8.13 -10.49 12.81
N MET A 190 7.36 -10.20 11.76
CA MET A 190 6.95 -11.17 10.76
C MET A 190 8.07 -11.28 9.71
N ALA A 191 8.92 -12.29 9.89
CA ALA A 191 10.09 -12.51 9.02
C ALA A 191 9.71 -13.20 7.70
N SER A 192 8.61 -13.96 7.68
CA SER A 192 8.08 -14.54 6.45
C SER A 192 7.23 -13.54 5.68
N SER A 193 7.24 -13.64 4.35
CA SER A 193 6.41 -12.80 3.49
C SER A 193 4.92 -13.09 3.64
N SER A 194 4.54 -14.29 4.07
CA SER A 194 3.15 -14.66 4.33
C SER A 194 3.03 -15.69 5.46
N ILE A 195 2.04 -15.53 6.33
CA ILE A 195 1.67 -16.46 7.40
C ILE A 195 0.15 -16.68 7.35
N GLU A 196 -0.26 -17.94 7.28
CA GLU A 196 -1.66 -18.33 7.39
C GLU A 196 -2.07 -18.48 8.86
N GLY A 197 -3.20 -17.89 9.23
CA GLY A 197 -3.77 -18.00 10.56
C GLY A 197 -4.65 -16.80 10.91
N SER A 198 -5.40 -16.92 12.00
CA SER A 198 -6.02 -15.76 12.65
C SER A 198 -5.50 -15.64 14.07
N VAL A 199 -5.53 -14.43 14.62
CA VAL A 199 -4.99 -14.15 15.95
C VAL A 199 -5.90 -13.22 16.74
N THR A 200 -5.95 -13.42 18.06
CA THR A 200 -6.61 -12.52 19.00
C THR A 200 -5.57 -11.96 19.97
N VAL A 201 -5.43 -10.64 20.00
CA VAL A 201 -4.69 -9.92 21.04
C VAL A 201 -5.72 -9.44 22.05
N GLY A 202 -5.59 -9.90 23.30
CA GLY A 202 -6.53 -9.65 24.38
C GLY A 202 -5.83 -9.40 25.71
N SER A 203 -6.59 -9.39 26.80
CA SER A 203 -6.09 -9.30 28.18
C SER A 203 -5.18 -8.09 28.44
N GLY A 204 -5.48 -6.92 27.86
CA GLY A 204 -4.66 -5.72 28.06
C GLY A 204 -3.23 -5.79 27.51
N LYS A 205 -2.90 -6.79 26.68
CA LYS A 205 -1.58 -6.92 26.07
C LYS A 205 -1.23 -5.72 25.19
N LYS A 206 0.05 -5.35 25.19
CA LYS A 206 0.61 -4.33 24.30
C LYS A 206 1.55 -4.97 23.29
N THR A 207 1.21 -4.86 22.01
CA THR A 207 1.95 -5.56 20.95
C THR A 207 2.18 -4.66 19.74
N ILE A 208 3.37 -4.74 19.16
CA ILE A 208 3.66 -4.23 17.83
C ILE A 208 3.79 -5.45 16.91
N ILE A 209 3.03 -5.50 15.81
CA ILE A 209 3.15 -6.54 14.78
C ILE A 209 3.66 -5.83 13.52
N ALA A 210 4.88 -6.18 13.10
CA ALA A 210 5.55 -5.48 12.02
C ALA A 210 6.10 -6.43 10.95
N GLY A 211 6.05 -5.99 9.69
CA GLY A 211 6.80 -6.62 8.60
C GLY A 211 8.31 -6.47 8.81
N GLY A 212 9.05 -7.57 8.66
CA GLY A 212 10.50 -7.60 8.85
C GLY A 212 11.30 -6.86 7.77
N ASP A 213 10.72 -6.70 6.58
CA ASP A 213 11.29 -5.92 5.49
C ASP A 213 10.81 -4.45 5.57
N LEU A 214 11.71 -3.51 5.29
CA LEU A 214 11.38 -2.08 5.21
C LEU A 214 10.63 -1.74 3.91
N ASN A 215 10.89 -2.52 2.85
CA ASN A 215 10.41 -2.28 1.49
C ASN A 215 9.25 -3.20 1.10
N ALA A 216 8.92 -4.19 1.94
CA ALA A 216 7.85 -5.14 1.69
C ALA A 216 6.96 -5.35 2.92
N ARG A 217 5.67 -5.58 2.69
CA ARG A 217 4.70 -5.87 3.75
C ARG A 217 4.61 -7.38 3.95
N ALA A 218 4.66 -7.82 5.20
CA ALA A 218 4.37 -9.21 5.53
C ALA A 218 2.85 -9.45 5.54
N GLU A 219 2.38 -10.56 4.98
CA GLU A 219 0.97 -10.91 4.95
C GLU A 219 0.58 -11.83 6.11
N LEU A 220 -0.46 -11.46 6.86
CA LEU A 220 -1.22 -12.33 7.73
C LEU A 220 -2.57 -12.62 7.07
N SER A 221 -2.86 -13.87 6.74
CA SER A 221 -4.10 -14.23 6.04
C SER A 221 -4.90 -15.34 6.70
N SER A 222 -6.23 -15.23 6.66
CA SER A 222 -7.13 -16.26 7.16
C SER A 222 -8.35 -16.43 6.28
N ALA A 223 -8.83 -17.66 6.10
CA ALA A 223 -10.10 -17.97 5.43
C ALA A 223 -11.27 -18.20 6.42
N ASN A 224 -11.07 -17.85 7.69
CA ASN A 224 -12.03 -18.08 8.76
C ASN A 224 -13.29 -17.18 8.65
N VAL A 225 -14.38 -17.64 9.28
CA VAL A 225 -15.64 -16.89 9.44
C VAL A 225 -15.50 -15.63 10.31
N ASP A 226 -14.44 -15.58 11.12
CA ASP A 226 -14.16 -14.46 12.00
C ASP A 226 -13.05 -13.59 11.41
N ALA A 227 -12.80 -12.44 12.04
CA ALA A 227 -11.72 -11.57 11.60
C ALA A 227 -10.33 -12.23 11.71
N THR A 228 -9.47 -11.92 10.74
CA THR A 228 -8.08 -12.40 10.69
C THR A 228 -7.30 -11.90 11.91
N LEU A 229 -7.44 -10.63 12.26
CA LEU A 229 -6.93 -10.06 13.50
C LEU A 229 -8.08 -9.57 14.39
N ARG A 230 -8.04 -9.94 15.67
CA ARG A 230 -8.99 -9.50 16.69
C ARG A 230 -8.25 -8.77 17.80
N VAL A 231 -8.67 -7.55 18.13
CA VAL A 231 -8.12 -6.76 19.25
C VAL A 231 -9.23 -6.57 20.28
N ARG A 232 -9.03 -7.07 21.50
CA ARG A 232 -10.08 -7.23 22.52
C ARG A 232 -9.60 -6.97 23.93
N ASP A 233 -10.54 -6.91 24.87
CA ASP A 233 -10.27 -6.91 26.32
C ASP A 233 -9.21 -5.87 26.74
N GLY A 234 -9.27 -4.66 26.19
CA GLY A 234 -8.37 -3.56 26.52
C GLY A 234 -6.97 -3.65 25.92
N ALA A 235 -6.73 -4.53 24.95
CA ALA A 235 -5.44 -4.67 24.28
C ALA A 235 -5.08 -3.43 23.46
N GLU A 236 -3.77 -3.16 23.34
CA GLU A 236 -3.20 -2.08 22.53
C GLU A 236 -2.28 -2.67 21.46
N VAL A 237 -2.66 -2.52 20.19
CA VAL A 237 -1.96 -3.13 19.07
C VAL A 237 -1.49 -2.07 18.07
N TYR A 238 -0.23 -2.18 17.65
CA TYR A 238 0.33 -1.42 16.54
C TYR A 238 0.58 -2.35 15.36
N LEU A 239 0.04 -2.03 14.18
CA LEU A 239 0.31 -2.71 12.92
C LEU A 239 1.18 -1.82 12.04
N VAL A 240 2.35 -2.32 11.65
CA VAL A 240 3.33 -1.54 10.87
C VAL A 240 3.79 -2.36 9.68
N ARG A 241 3.58 -1.87 8.46
CA ARG A 241 3.96 -2.58 7.21
C ARG A 241 3.41 -4.02 7.14
N MET A 242 2.13 -4.16 7.47
CA MET A 242 1.43 -5.44 7.44
C MET A 242 0.36 -5.45 6.37
N THR A 243 0.20 -6.58 5.70
CA THR A 243 -1.01 -6.91 4.95
C THR A 243 -1.85 -7.86 5.80
N VAL A 244 -3.06 -7.48 6.18
CA VAL A 244 -4.00 -8.37 6.89
C VAL A 244 -5.16 -8.68 5.98
N THR A 245 -5.25 -9.94 5.54
CA THR A 245 -6.28 -10.39 4.61
C THR A 245 -7.25 -11.36 5.30
N ASN A 246 -8.55 -11.10 5.22
CA ASN A 246 -9.54 -12.17 5.29
C ASN A 246 -9.83 -12.66 3.86
N SER A 247 -9.30 -13.85 3.55
CA SER A 247 -9.31 -14.47 2.24
C SER A 247 -10.54 -15.34 2.01
N SER A 248 -11.46 -15.41 2.98
CA SER A 248 -12.64 -16.25 2.85
C SER A 248 -13.47 -15.83 1.64
N VAL A 249 -13.88 -16.81 0.84
CA VAL A 249 -14.75 -16.61 -0.33
C VAL A 249 -16.18 -17.10 -0.08
N GLU A 250 -16.36 -17.91 0.97
CA GLU A 250 -17.62 -18.58 1.28
C GLU A 250 -18.40 -17.87 2.39
N VAL A 251 -17.69 -17.28 3.35
CA VAL A 251 -18.28 -16.72 4.57
C VAL A 251 -17.86 -15.27 4.75
N ALA A 252 -18.70 -14.51 5.47
CA ALA A 252 -18.40 -13.14 5.85
C ALA A 252 -17.30 -13.14 6.90
N GLY A 253 -16.29 -12.28 6.76
CA GLY A 253 -15.28 -12.06 7.78
C GLY A 253 -14.45 -10.81 7.49
N ASP A 254 -14.18 -10.01 8.51
CA ASP A 254 -13.43 -8.75 8.37
C ASP A 254 -11.91 -9.03 8.36
N ALA A 255 -11.11 -8.11 7.83
CA ALA A 255 -9.65 -8.24 8.03
C ALA A 255 -9.29 -8.03 9.50
N VAL A 256 -9.80 -6.95 10.10
CA VAL A 256 -9.57 -6.61 11.50
C VAL A 256 -10.88 -6.31 12.23
N ASN A 257 -11.01 -6.85 13.45
CA ASN A 257 -12.10 -6.54 14.36
C ASN A 257 -11.56 -6.01 15.68
N VAL A 258 -11.99 -4.82 16.10
CA VAL A 258 -11.60 -4.20 17.37
C VAL A 258 -12.84 -4.05 18.25
N LYS A 259 -12.77 -4.56 19.48
CA LYS A 259 -13.92 -4.67 20.37
C LYS A 259 -13.55 -4.53 21.84
N ASP A 260 -14.52 -4.27 22.69
CA ASP A 260 -14.45 -4.12 24.14
C ASP A 260 -13.84 -2.77 24.58
N ASP A 261 -14.36 -2.24 25.68
CA ASP A 261 -13.99 -0.92 26.19
C ASP A 261 -12.49 -0.81 26.43
N GLY A 262 -11.87 0.21 25.81
CA GLY A 262 -10.45 0.51 25.98
C GLY A 262 -9.51 -0.25 25.04
N SER A 263 -10.01 -1.11 24.15
CA SER A 263 -9.18 -1.71 23.10
C SER A 263 -8.75 -0.67 22.07
N ARG A 264 -7.49 -0.76 21.63
CA ARG A 264 -6.83 0.23 20.79
C ARG A 264 -6.06 -0.40 19.65
N LEU A 265 -6.22 0.16 18.45
CA LEU A 265 -5.47 -0.24 17.26
C LEU A 265 -4.85 0.97 16.57
N TYR A 266 -3.55 0.91 16.33
CA TYR A 266 -2.81 1.90 15.54
C TYR A 266 -2.28 1.21 14.29
N VAL A 267 -2.50 1.80 13.12
CA VAL A 267 -2.15 1.20 11.83
C VAL A 267 -1.30 2.20 11.04
N TYR A 268 -0.13 1.75 10.59
CA TYR A 268 0.80 2.54 9.80
C TYR A 268 1.31 1.72 8.61
N ARG A 269 1.30 2.30 7.39
CA ARG A 269 1.86 1.69 6.17
C ARG A 269 1.33 0.28 5.87
N SER A 270 0.07 0.03 6.18
CA SER A 270 -0.52 -1.31 6.17
C SER A 270 -1.73 -1.42 5.27
N LEU A 271 -2.01 -2.63 4.80
CA LEU A 271 -3.15 -2.96 3.93
C LEU A 271 -4.09 -3.93 4.64
N LEU A 272 -5.35 -3.53 4.86
CA LEU A 272 -6.34 -4.34 5.57
C LEU A 272 -7.49 -4.67 4.62
N ARG A 273 -7.67 -5.97 4.31
CA ARG A 273 -8.50 -6.42 3.19
C ARG A 273 -9.45 -7.57 3.52
N SER A 274 -10.76 -7.37 3.29
CA SER A 274 -11.75 -8.47 3.35
C SER A 274 -12.35 -8.80 1.98
N ARG A 275 -12.13 -10.04 1.52
CA ARG A 275 -12.58 -10.50 0.18
C ARG A 275 -14.06 -10.83 0.07
N LYS A 276 -14.76 -11.14 1.17
CA LYS A 276 -16.18 -11.53 1.10
C LYS A 276 -16.98 -11.07 2.30
N ASN A 277 -18.05 -10.32 2.02
CA ASN A 277 -19.06 -9.87 2.97
C ASN A 277 -18.48 -9.31 4.30
N GLY A 278 -17.31 -8.68 4.27
CA GLY A 278 -16.67 -8.10 5.45
C GLY A 278 -16.08 -6.72 5.15
N TYR A 279 -15.59 -6.10 6.21
CA TYR A 279 -14.93 -4.80 6.20
C TYR A 279 -13.41 -4.94 6.24
N GLY A 280 -12.70 -3.89 5.84
CA GLY A 280 -11.26 -3.77 6.15
C GLY A 280 -11.06 -3.74 7.66
N ILE A 281 -11.81 -2.86 8.34
CA ILE A 281 -11.89 -2.80 9.81
C ILE A 281 -13.35 -2.70 10.26
N GLU A 282 -13.73 -3.49 11.26
CA GLU A 282 -14.94 -3.28 12.06
C GLU A 282 -14.59 -2.96 13.53
N VAL A 283 -15.16 -1.88 14.07
CA VAL A 283 -14.88 -1.35 15.41
C VAL A 283 -16.17 -1.24 16.23
N HIS A 284 -16.12 -1.68 17.47
CA HIS A 284 -17.26 -1.73 18.39
C HIS A 284 -16.96 -1.11 19.76
N ASP A 285 -18.00 -0.97 20.56
CA ASP A 285 -17.96 -0.57 21.98
C ASP A 285 -17.22 0.78 22.17
N ALA A 286 -16.52 1.03 23.28
CA ALA A 286 -15.67 2.22 23.45
C ALA A 286 -14.22 1.97 23.01
N SER A 287 -14.02 1.41 21.81
CA SER A 287 -12.68 1.16 21.23
C SER A 287 -12.20 2.34 20.38
N GLU A 288 -10.87 2.50 20.26
CA GLU A 288 -10.23 3.56 19.48
C GLU A 288 -9.32 2.97 18.40
N VAL A 289 -9.43 3.48 17.17
CA VAL A 289 -8.57 3.10 16.05
C VAL A 289 -8.00 4.34 15.37
N LYS A 290 -6.68 4.34 15.14
CA LYS A 290 -6.02 5.36 14.33
C LYS A 290 -5.29 4.70 13.16
N VAL A 291 -5.49 5.25 11.98
CA VAL A 291 -4.92 4.72 10.74
C VAL A 291 -4.17 5.83 10.02
N SER A 292 -2.95 5.57 9.60
CA SER A 292 -2.12 6.53 8.88
C SER A 292 -1.42 5.86 7.70
N SER A 293 -1.35 6.55 6.56
CA SER A 293 -0.64 6.08 5.35
C SER A 293 -0.95 4.63 5.04
N SER A 294 -2.24 4.28 4.94
CA SER A 294 -2.67 2.88 4.88
C SER A 294 -3.84 2.70 3.92
N PHE A 295 -4.19 1.45 3.65
CA PHE A 295 -5.29 1.10 2.77
C PHE A 295 -6.29 0.17 3.45
N LEU A 296 -7.56 0.59 3.51
CA LEU A 296 -8.64 -0.13 4.14
C LEU A 296 -9.68 -0.54 3.10
N TRP A 297 -9.90 -1.83 2.93
CA TRP A 297 -10.87 -2.30 1.94
C TRP A 297 -11.66 -3.53 2.38
N GLY A 298 -12.93 -3.52 2.03
CA GLY A 298 -13.79 -4.67 2.17
C GLY A 298 -14.94 -4.64 1.19
N THR A 299 -15.45 -5.82 0.87
CA THR A 299 -16.63 -5.95 0.00
C THR A 299 -17.90 -5.34 0.60
N LYS A 300 -18.04 -5.26 1.93
CA LYS A 300 -19.09 -4.46 2.59
C LYS A 300 -18.66 -3.02 2.82
N GLY A 301 -17.36 -2.80 3.05
CA GLY A 301 -16.78 -1.48 3.11
C GLY A 301 -15.37 -1.42 3.66
N GLY A 302 -14.75 -0.26 3.64
CA GLY A 302 -13.41 -0.07 4.19
C GLY A 302 -13.44 -0.08 5.72
N VAL A 303 -14.33 0.72 6.30
CA VAL A 303 -14.47 0.87 7.75
C VAL A 303 -15.92 0.74 8.20
N LYS A 304 -16.14 0.09 9.34
CA LYS A 304 -17.39 0.16 10.06
C LYS A 304 -17.16 0.45 11.54
N THR A 305 -17.95 1.36 12.11
CA THR A 305 -17.97 1.62 13.55
C THR A 305 -19.35 1.36 14.14
N SER A 306 -19.44 1.19 15.46
CA SER A 306 -20.70 1.07 16.19
C SER A 306 -20.51 1.45 17.66
N GLU A 307 -21.62 1.61 18.39
CA GLU A 307 -21.63 2.03 19.79
C GLU A 307 -20.86 3.34 20.03
N TYR A 308 -19.79 3.37 20.82
CA TYR A 308 -18.98 4.56 21.11
C TYR A 308 -17.63 4.51 20.40
N ALA A 309 -17.49 3.66 19.38
CA ALA A 309 -16.23 3.41 18.71
C ALA A 309 -15.78 4.65 17.96
N MET A 310 -14.48 4.91 17.98
CA MET A 310 -13.85 6.02 17.29
C MET A 310 -12.81 5.51 16.29
N VAL A 311 -12.90 5.97 15.04
CA VAL A 311 -11.89 5.74 14.01
C VAL A 311 -11.40 7.09 13.48
N GLU A 312 -10.10 7.34 13.54
CA GLU A 312 -9.45 8.46 12.87
C GLU A 312 -8.55 7.90 11.75
N THR A 313 -8.64 8.46 10.55
CA THR A 313 -7.73 8.13 9.45
C THR A 313 -7.00 9.38 8.96
N ARG A 314 -5.72 9.24 8.62
CA ARG A 314 -4.88 10.29 8.03
C ARG A 314 -4.17 9.75 6.81
N TYR A 315 -4.20 10.46 5.68
CA TYR A 315 -3.54 10.01 4.45
C TYR A 315 -3.81 8.53 4.17
N THR A 316 -5.07 8.13 4.29
CA THR A 316 -5.48 6.73 4.17
C THR A 316 -6.49 6.61 3.06
N THR A 317 -6.38 5.57 2.25
CA THR A 317 -7.45 5.24 1.32
C THR A 317 -8.43 4.26 1.97
N VAL A 318 -9.72 4.60 1.90
CA VAL A 318 -10.82 3.82 2.47
C VAL A 318 -11.80 3.45 1.35
N GLY A 319 -11.96 2.14 1.11
CA GLY A 319 -12.63 1.62 -0.08
C GLY A 319 -13.71 0.59 0.19
N GLY A 320 -14.83 0.71 -0.53
CA GLY A 320 -15.86 -0.33 -0.62
C GLY A 320 -15.82 -1.10 -1.94
N GLY A 321 -16.15 -2.39 -1.91
CA GLY A 321 -16.42 -3.17 -3.13
C GLY A 321 -17.71 -2.75 -3.86
N TRP A 322 -18.09 -3.47 -4.93
CA TRP A 322 -19.21 -3.13 -5.83
C TRP A 322 -20.57 -2.80 -5.16
N GLN A 323 -20.84 -3.33 -3.97
CA GLN A 323 -22.05 -3.05 -3.18
C GLN A 323 -21.73 -2.59 -1.75
N GLY A 324 -20.44 -2.39 -1.48
CA GLY A 324 -19.94 -1.94 -0.20
C GLY A 324 -19.80 -0.44 -0.19
N VAL A 325 -19.86 0.17 0.98
CA VAL A 325 -19.68 1.62 1.18
C VAL A 325 -18.24 1.89 1.62
N ALA A 326 -17.69 3.10 1.44
CA ALA A 326 -16.35 3.37 1.96
C ALA A 326 -16.33 3.26 3.49
N TRP A 327 -17.35 3.83 4.14
CA TRP A 327 -17.53 3.74 5.59
C TRP A 327 -18.99 3.49 5.97
N SER A 328 -19.23 2.96 7.17
CA SER A 328 -20.57 2.85 7.75
C SER A 328 -20.54 2.96 9.27
N CYS A 329 -21.64 3.41 9.87
CA CYS A 329 -21.77 3.47 11.33
C CYS A 329 -23.05 2.74 11.77
N GLY A 330 -22.94 1.92 12.80
CA GLY A 330 -24.02 1.11 13.35
C GLY A 330 -24.80 1.79 14.48
N SER A 331 -24.34 2.94 14.96
CA SER A 331 -24.96 3.70 16.05
C SER A 331 -24.85 5.21 15.83
N TRP A 332 -25.45 5.98 16.73
CA TRP A 332 -25.41 7.46 16.74
C TRP A 332 -24.21 8.05 17.47
N SER A 333 -23.51 7.23 18.25
CA SER A 333 -22.45 7.66 19.15
C SER A 333 -21.06 7.26 18.67
N SER A 334 -20.99 6.50 17.57
CA SER A 334 -19.73 6.14 16.94
C SER A 334 -19.26 7.27 16.02
N GLU A 335 -17.94 7.43 15.92
CA GLU A 335 -17.31 8.51 15.16
C GLU A 335 -16.32 7.94 14.14
N ILE A 336 -16.34 8.53 12.94
CA ILE A 336 -15.34 8.29 11.90
C ILE A 336 -14.84 9.68 11.45
N ASP A 337 -13.55 9.93 11.59
CA ASP A 337 -12.88 11.12 11.07
C ASP A 337 -11.97 10.70 9.92
N LEU A 338 -12.18 11.31 8.77
CA LEU A 338 -11.34 11.13 7.60
C LEU A 338 -10.57 12.44 7.42
N ILE A 339 -9.24 12.37 7.49
CA ILE A 339 -8.38 13.55 7.42
C ILE A 339 -7.42 13.35 6.26
N ARG A 340 -7.59 14.15 5.20
CA ARG A 340 -6.71 14.08 4.02
C ARG A 340 -6.61 12.67 3.45
N SER A 341 -7.76 12.04 3.36
CA SER A 341 -7.93 10.65 2.98
C SER A 341 -8.73 10.57 1.69
N ILE A 342 -8.63 9.43 1.01
CA ILE A 342 -9.51 9.10 -0.11
C ILE A 342 -10.60 8.19 0.42
N ALA A 343 -11.84 8.48 0.06
CA ALA A 343 -12.95 7.59 0.31
C ALA A 343 -13.65 7.26 -1.02
N TYR A 344 -13.64 5.99 -1.41
CA TYR A 344 -14.21 5.58 -2.68
C TYR A 344 -15.16 4.39 -2.54
N SER A 345 -16.26 4.44 -3.29
CA SER A 345 -17.22 3.36 -3.39
C SER A 345 -18.19 3.59 -4.55
N THR A 346 -18.66 2.52 -5.18
CA THR A 346 -19.79 2.59 -6.13
C THR A 346 -21.14 2.81 -5.45
N THR A 347 -21.23 2.61 -4.13
CA THR A 347 -22.42 2.77 -3.32
C THR A 347 -22.24 3.95 -2.36
N PRO A 348 -23.09 5.00 -2.42
CA PRO A 348 -22.97 6.13 -1.52
C PRO A 348 -23.07 5.72 -0.04
N SER A 349 -22.13 6.18 0.80
CA SER A 349 -22.19 5.96 2.26
C SER A 349 -23.29 6.79 2.92
N THR A 350 -23.83 7.78 2.20
CA THR A 350 -24.87 8.71 2.67
C THR A 350 -26.25 8.09 2.90
N GLU A 351 -26.53 6.89 2.36
CA GLU A 351 -27.80 6.18 2.62
C GLU A 351 -27.92 5.66 4.06
N TRP A 352 -26.83 5.68 4.84
CA TRP A 352 -26.78 5.14 6.21
C TRP A 352 -26.82 6.21 7.32
N GLY A 353 -27.27 7.43 6.98
CA GLY A 353 -28.09 8.36 7.78
C GLY A 353 -27.58 8.95 9.10
N TRP A 354 -26.75 8.27 9.88
CA TRP A 354 -26.49 8.64 11.27
C TRP A 354 -25.07 9.12 11.55
N CYS A 355 -24.17 8.93 10.58
CA CYS A 355 -22.75 9.20 10.73
C CYS A 355 -22.23 9.75 9.41
N GLN A 356 -22.31 11.07 9.30
CA GLN A 356 -21.48 11.75 8.32
C GLN A 356 -20.11 11.84 8.97
N PRO A 357 -19.06 11.27 8.37
CA PRO A 357 -17.73 11.41 8.91
C PRO A 357 -17.47 12.91 9.03
N GLN A 358 -16.72 13.30 10.06
CA GLN A 358 -16.19 14.65 10.06
C GLN A 358 -15.25 14.72 8.85
N LEU A 359 -15.74 15.31 7.77
CA LEU A 359 -14.94 15.49 6.56
C LEU A 359 -14.02 16.66 6.84
N SER A 360 -12.81 16.33 7.28
CA SER A 360 -11.75 17.31 7.47
C SER A 360 -11.26 17.84 6.11
N PRO A 361 -10.60 19.01 6.06
CA PRO A 361 -10.04 19.52 4.82
C PRO A 361 -9.15 18.48 4.13
N GLY A 362 -9.30 18.37 2.81
CA GLY A 362 -8.48 17.46 2.02
C GLY A 362 -9.00 16.04 1.86
N VAL A 363 -10.22 15.74 2.33
CA VAL A 363 -10.85 14.46 1.99
C VAL A 363 -11.37 14.52 0.56
N TRP A 364 -10.98 13.53 -0.23
CA TRP A 364 -11.55 13.30 -1.55
C TRP A 364 -12.54 12.15 -1.50
N VAL A 365 -13.82 12.47 -1.72
CA VAL A 365 -14.92 11.49 -1.70
C VAL A 365 -15.39 11.24 -3.11
N THR A 366 -15.21 10.02 -3.59
CA THR A 366 -15.65 9.59 -4.92
C THR A 366 -16.66 8.46 -4.83
N GLU A 367 -17.84 8.82 -4.35
CA GLU A 367 -18.95 7.89 -4.18
C GLU A 367 -19.92 7.92 -5.36
N GLY A 368 -20.40 6.73 -5.76
CA GLY A 368 -21.38 6.60 -6.84
C GLY A 368 -20.83 6.87 -8.24
N LEU A 369 -19.52 7.09 -8.35
CA LEU A 369 -18.82 7.17 -9.62
C LEU A 369 -18.33 5.75 -9.98
N ASP A 370 -18.78 5.25 -11.12
CA ASP A 370 -18.30 3.97 -11.68
C ASP A 370 -16.92 4.20 -12.30
N MET A 371 -15.89 4.25 -11.46
CA MET A 371 -14.52 4.58 -11.87
C MET A 371 -13.61 3.35 -12.00
N GLY A 372 -14.18 2.16 -12.21
CA GLY A 372 -13.40 0.99 -12.64
C GLY A 372 -12.33 0.50 -11.66
N PHE A 373 -12.60 0.47 -10.35
CA PHE A 373 -11.67 -0.16 -9.38
C PHE A 373 -11.20 -1.55 -9.87
N PRO A 374 -9.89 -1.87 -9.94
CA PRO A 374 -8.73 -1.17 -9.35
C PRO A 374 -7.90 -0.28 -10.31
N GLU A 375 -8.42 0.16 -11.46
CA GLU A 375 -7.67 0.93 -12.49
C GLU A 375 -7.05 2.25 -11.99
N TRP A 376 -7.37 2.67 -10.78
CA TRP A 376 -6.74 3.80 -10.11
C TRP A 376 -5.31 3.53 -9.67
N PHE A 377 -4.98 2.29 -9.31
CA PHE A 377 -3.71 1.97 -8.70
C PHE A 377 -2.76 1.32 -9.70
N ALA A 378 -1.52 1.81 -9.79
CA ALA A 378 -0.49 1.35 -10.72
C ALA A 378 -0.43 -0.17 -10.73
N ASN A 379 -0.38 -0.75 -9.53
CA ASN A 379 -0.40 -2.17 -9.40
C ASN A 379 -0.96 -2.60 -8.04
N TYR A 380 -2.28 -2.49 -7.89
CA TYR A 380 -3.00 -2.99 -6.71
C TYR A 380 -2.63 -4.45 -6.36
N GLY A 381 -2.38 -5.29 -7.37
CA GLY A 381 -1.98 -6.69 -7.19
C GLY A 381 -0.59 -6.84 -6.57
N MET A 382 0.34 -5.94 -6.90
CA MET A 382 1.70 -5.88 -6.35
C MET A 382 1.80 -4.97 -5.11
N GLN A 383 0.66 -4.48 -4.61
CA GLN A 383 0.58 -3.57 -3.45
C GLN A 383 1.23 -2.20 -3.65
N ASP A 384 1.42 -1.82 -4.91
CA ASP A 384 1.76 -0.48 -5.35
C ASP A 384 0.44 0.27 -5.54
N LEU A 385 0.23 1.26 -4.68
CA LEU A 385 -1.01 2.03 -4.59
C LEU A 385 -0.81 3.47 -5.12
N HIS A 386 0.08 3.63 -6.10
CA HIS A 386 0.22 4.84 -6.91
C HIS A 386 -1.01 5.10 -7.74
N ALA A 387 -1.51 6.32 -7.71
CA ALA A 387 -2.62 6.74 -8.56
C ALA A 387 -2.15 6.84 -10.03
N VAL A 388 -2.46 5.87 -10.90
CA VAL A 388 -2.14 5.88 -12.35
C VAL A 388 -3.30 6.30 -13.25
N GLY A 389 -4.50 6.42 -12.67
CA GLY A 389 -5.68 6.93 -13.36
C GLY A 389 -5.69 8.46 -13.44
N ALA A 390 -6.87 9.06 -13.63
CA ALA A 390 -7.04 10.49 -13.37
C ALA A 390 -6.84 10.73 -11.86
N PRO A 391 -5.72 11.33 -11.42
CA PRO A 391 -5.47 11.55 -9.99
C PRO A 391 -6.58 12.44 -9.40
N PRO A 392 -6.66 12.58 -8.06
CA PRO A 392 -7.46 13.63 -7.45
C PRO A 392 -7.22 14.94 -8.22
N PRO A 393 -8.28 15.63 -8.68
CA PRO A 393 -8.09 16.88 -9.39
C PRO A 393 -7.23 17.83 -8.54
N GLU A 394 -6.44 18.70 -9.18
CA GLU A 394 -5.41 19.50 -8.48
C GLU A 394 -5.97 20.35 -7.31
N ASP A 395 -7.27 20.68 -7.34
CA ASP A 395 -7.95 21.40 -6.26
C ASP A 395 -8.23 20.55 -5.00
N HIS A 396 -7.95 19.25 -5.07
CA HIS A 396 -7.98 18.30 -3.95
C HIS A 396 -6.60 17.99 -3.36
N LEU A 397 -5.53 18.56 -3.92
CA LEU A 397 -4.20 18.48 -3.33
C LEU A 397 -4.17 19.16 -1.96
N VAL A 398 -3.39 18.61 -1.04
CA VAL A 398 -3.35 19.04 0.35
C VAL A 398 -1.93 19.40 0.77
N ASN A 399 -1.80 20.51 1.48
CA ASN A 399 -0.55 20.82 2.19
C ASN A 399 -0.51 20.00 3.47
N ARG A 400 0.62 19.35 3.76
CA ARG A 400 0.88 18.61 4.99
C ARG A 400 0.77 19.54 6.21
N ALA A 401 0.32 19.03 7.35
CA ALA A 401 0.19 19.76 8.61
C ALA A 401 0.75 18.96 9.77
N ASP A 402 0.83 19.61 10.92
CA ASP A 402 1.30 18.99 12.15
C ASP A 402 0.47 17.74 12.50
N GLY A 403 1.16 16.63 12.73
CA GLY A 403 0.56 15.35 13.07
C GLY A 403 0.27 14.44 11.86
N ASP A 404 0.50 14.91 10.63
CA ASP A 404 0.38 14.07 9.45
C ASP A 404 1.60 13.18 9.24
N PRO A 405 1.41 11.99 8.65
CA PRO A 405 2.54 11.13 8.34
C PRO A 405 3.50 11.81 7.37
N LEU A 406 4.79 11.51 7.53
CA LEU A 406 5.82 12.04 6.66
C LEU A 406 5.85 11.34 5.31
N CYS A 407 5.40 10.08 5.26
CA CYS A 407 5.48 9.22 4.08
C CYS A 407 4.21 8.44 3.88
N ASP A 408 3.94 8.08 2.64
CA ASP A 408 2.76 7.35 2.23
C ASP A 408 2.87 5.85 2.53
N ILE A 409 2.11 5.02 1.82
CA ILE A 409 1.89 3.64 2.21
C ILE A 409 3.09 2.75 1.88
N ASP A 410 3.82 3.00 0.80
CA ASP A 410 4.99 2.22 0.43
C ASP A 410 6.31 2.86 0.86
N GLY A 411 6.26 4.12 1.30
CA GLY A 411 7.37 4.76 2.02
C GLY A 411 7.93 5.98 1.32
N ASP A 412 7.28 6.47 0.28
CA ASP A 412 7.70 7.66 -0.42
C ASP A 412 7.35 8.93 0.38
N PRO A 413 8.22 9.96 0.36
CA PRO A 413 7.97 11.19 1.08
C PRO A 413 6.70 11.90 0.63
N ILE A 414 5.83 12.24 1.58
CA ILE A 414 4.70 13.13 1.33
C ILE A 414 5.23 14.56 1.23
N PRO A 415 5.03 15.28 0.11
CA PRO A 415 5.51 16.64 -0.02
C PRO A 415 4.81 17.57 0.97
N GLU A 416 5.51 18.62 1.41
CA GLU A 416 4.92 19.62 2.31
C GLU A 416 3.73 20.33 1.67
N PHE A 417 3.79 20.54 0.35
CA PHE A 417 2.77 21.23 -0.43
C PHE A 417 2.28 20.35 -1.57
N GLY A 418 0.99 20.40 -1.85
CA GLY A 418 0.45 19.76 -3.05
C GLY A 418 0.46 18.22 -3.01
N GLY A 419 0.48 17.60 -1.84
CA GLY A 419 0.48 16.14 -1.73
C GLY A 419 -0.90 15.55 -2.05
N TYR A 420 -0.90 14.34 -2.62
CA TYR A 420 -2.13 13.60 -2.83
C TYR A 420 -2.63 13.04 -1.49
N PRO A 421 -3.89 13.33 -1.09
CA PRO A 421 -4.44 12.76 0.12
C PRO A 421 -4.49 11.24 -0.02
N GLY A 422 -3.85 10.49 0.88
CA GLY A 422 -4.01 9.03 1.04
C GLY A 422 -3.71 8.11 -0.16
N ALA A 423 -3.09 8.62 -1.21
CA ALA A 423 -2.47 7.83 -2.29
C ALA A 423 -0.95 7.80 -2.11
N ASP A 424 -0.26 6.87 -2.79
CA ASP A 424 1.19 6.99 -2.99
C ASP A 424 1.49 8.28 -3.76
N GLN A 425 2.60 8.89 -3.38
CA GLN A 425 3.21 10.00 -4.09
C GLN A 425 4.16 9.43 -5.14
N VAL A 426 4.05 9.92 -6.38
CA VAL A 426 5.10 9.65 -7.36
C VAL A 426 6.28 10.58 -7.06
N PRO A 427 7.52 10.06 -6.97
CA PRO A 427 8.73 10.88 -6.81
C PRO A 427 8.92 11.95 -7.91
#